data_AF-A0A7C2Y1S0-F1
#
_entry.id   AF-A0A7C2Y1S0-F1
#
_cell.length_a   1.000
_cell.length_b   1.000
_cell.length_c   1.000
_cell.angle_alpha   90.00
_cell.angle_beta   90.00
_cell.angle_gamma   90.00
#
_symmetry.space_group_name_H-M   'P 1'
#
loop_
_entity.id
_entity.type
_entity.pdbx_description
1 polymer ?
#
loop_
_entity_poly.entity_id
_entity_poly.type
_entity_poly.pdbx_seq_one_letter_code
_entity_poly.pdbx_strand_id
1 'polypeptide(L)'
;MSSAPQRWPLKVRDDAGRERSGCLLLAERWHDDLGRPAADEDFRIVVLASPAREVRPQGAVAVCLPSARLEKQVAEAAAAYATAAGPVLPAAALERLRRGRLASALPLGIGPAQVFSARGARWELLARHLLRCLERWRLLRHAAQALWAPAQPPDDPAQVHSRLEEAVAGARAVLTPQAPAELAEAVARLEGWLRNGGGPPPYEGPPALARDLWAVRALAERPREALEVAALRRFLAEAVSNEAELELDRAVAQEQLSYAVLVLEPQRLAAARAACRAFATRYCRFYEALHRSRWQEAHRAREALLSAAPRVRALRLLDTLTELGPPVGGRAVARWEALVRELTPCPGEEPALAEGEARCRRCHLAPDSTPPLPQVEECLRRVDRALSRQRARLARALVSGALSGAAGAVLEPLLRAVQASQVASLPEVLDEALVGHVRRYLVEAGVRRALEPVLATLQRGRAPTAEELSRALSEARRVLERSARALEGSVP
;
A
#
# COMPACT_ATOMS: atom_id res chain seq x y z
N MET A 1 59.74 31.95 -16.08
CA MET A 1 58.47 32.03 -16.85
C MET A 1 57.58 30.90 -16.37
N SER A 2 56.43 31.22 -15.77
CA SER A 2 55.49 30.21 -15.25
C SER A 2 54.79 29.57 -16.44
N SER A 3 55.02 28.27 -16.69
CA SER A 3 54.28 27.53 -17.72
C SER A 3 52.80 27.54 -17.34
N ALA A 4 51.93 27.94 -18.28
CA ALA A 4 50.49 27.89 -18.06
C ALA A 4 50.05 26.46 -17.69
N PRO A 5 49.07 26.30 -16.77
CA PRO A 5 48.58 24.98 -16.39
C PRO A 5 47.96 24.29 -17.60
N GLN A 6 48.33 23.02 -17.83
CA GLN A 6 47.72 22.21 -18.87
C GLN A 6 46.35 21.73 -18.41
N ARG A 7 45.34 21.81 -19.29
CA ARG A 7 43.93 21.51 -18.96
C ARG A 7 43.41 20.38 -19.82
N TRP A 8 42.68 19.44 -19.21
CA TRP A 8 41.94 18.38 -19.90
C TRP A 8 40.49 18.36 -19.42
N PRO A 9 39.49 18.37 -20.32
CA PRO A 9 38.10 18.21 -19.94
C PRO A 9 37.87 16.78 -19.44
N LEU A 10 37.05 16.62 -18.39
CA LEU A 10 36.64 15.32 -17.87
C LEU A 10 35.13 15.28 -17.72
N LYS A 11 34.51 14.22 -18.25
CA LYS A 11 33.08 13.95 -18.10
C LYS A 11 32.88 12.69 -17.29
N VAL A 12 32.00 12.76 -16.30
CA VAL A 12 31.64 11.61 -15.46
C VAL A 12 30.14 11.56 -15.24
N ARG A 13 29.59 10.36 -15.01
CA ARG A 13 28.23 10.23 -14.51
C ARG A 13 28.23 10.21 -12.99
N ASP A 14 27.40 11.04 -12.38
CA ASP A 14 27.18 11.03 -10.93
C ASP A 14 26.33 9.81 -10.50
N ASP A 15 26.12 9.65 -9.19
CA ASP A 15 25.35 8.53 -8.65
C ASP A 15 23.86 8.59 -9.06
N ALA A 16 23.36 9.74 -9.53
CA ALA A 16 22.04 9.92 -10.10
C ALA A 16 22.00 9.66 -11.62
N GLY A 17 23.11 9.24 -12.22
CA GLY A 17 23.24 8.96 -13.65
C GLY A 17 23.35 10.20 -14.54
N ARG A 18 23.45 11.41 -13.97
CA ARG A 18 23.57 12.66 -14.73
C ARG A 18 25.01 12.85 -15.17
N GLU A 19 25.20 13.29 -16.41
CA GLU A 19 26.52 13.68 -16.90
C GLU A 19 26.97 14.99 -16.26
N ARG A 20 28.15 14.99 -15.66
CA ARG A 20 28.81 16.12 -15.01
C ARG A 20 30.09 16.45 -15.76
N SER A 21 30.33 17.73 -15.99
CA SER A 21 31.51 18.21 -16.71
C SER A 21 32.46 18.90 -15.75
N GLY A 22 33.74 18.56 -15.80
CA GLY A 22 34.77 19.18 -14.98
C GLY A 22 36.10 19.23 -15.72
N CYS A 23 37.17 19.60 -15.01
CA CYS A 23 38.50 19.64 -15.59
C CYS A 23 39.56 18.97 -14.73
N LEU A 24 40.59 18.45 -15.39
CA LEU A 24 41.83 18.05 -14.77
C LEU A 24 42.94 19.01 -15.19
N LEU A 25 43.71 19.49 -14.21
CA LEU A 25 44.79 20.46 -14.38
C LEU A 25 46.11 19.86 -13.93
N LEU A 26 47.16 20.05 -14.72
CA LEU A 26 48.54 19.80 -14.29
C LEU A 26 49.24 21.16 -14.15
N ALA A 27 49.71 21.45 -12.94
CA ALA A 27 50.38 22.71 -12.63
C ALA A 27 51.70 22.49 -11.90
N GLU A 28 52.70 23.33 -12.16
CA GLU A 28 54.02 23.20 -11.51
C GLU A 28 53.95 23.44 -10.00
N ARG A 29 53.12 24.40 -9.58
CA ARG A 29 52.96 24.86 -8.19
C ARG A 29 51.53 25.31 -7.93
N TRP A 30 51.15 25.39 -6.65
CA TRP A 30 49.85 25.89 -6.23
C TRP A 30 49.68 27.39 -6.50
N HIS A 31 48.47 27.76 -6.93
CA HIS A 31 47.97 29.12 -7.07
C HIS A 31 46.50 29.12 -6.65
N ASP A 32 46.03 30.17 -5.98
CA ASP A 32 44.66 30.19 -5.42
C ASP A 32 43.57 30.14 -6.52
N ASP A 33 43.86 30.64 -7.71
CA ASP A 33 42.97 30.56 -8.88
C ASP A 33 42.73 29.11 -9.37
N LEU A 34 43.66 28.20 -9.07
CA LEU A 34 43.48 26.76 -9.35
C LEU A 34 42.47 26.14 -8.38
N GLY A 35 42.26 26.76 -7.22
CA GLY A 35 41.43 26.27 -6.14
C GLY A 35 39.93 26.49 -6.29
N ARG A 36 39.46 27.06 -7.41
CA ARG A 36 38.03 27.27 -7.68
C ARG A 36 37.63 26.72 -9.05
N PRO A 37 36.56 25.93 -9.18
CA PRO A 37 36.04 25.53 -10.49
C PRO A 37 35.64 26.77 -11.31
N ALA A 38 35.74 26.68 -12.64
CA ALA A 38 35.19 27.69 -13.53
C ALA A 38 33.66 27.62 -13.54
N ALA A 39 32.98 28.64 -14.08
CA ALA A 39 31.51 28.72 -14.08
C ALA A 39 30.82 27.56 -14.83
N ASP A 40 31.53 26.96 -15.79
CA ASP A 40 31.12 25.83 -16.62
C ASP A 40 31.59 24.46 -16.07
N GLU A 41 32.29 24.44 -14.93
CA GLU A 41 32.84 23.22 -14.32
C GLU A 41 32.07 22.82 -13.06
N ASP A 42 31.48 21.62 -13.06
CA ASP A 42 30.88 21.00 -11.88
C ASP A 42 31.95 20.61 -10.82
N PHE A 43 33.17 20.29 -11.27
CA PHE A 43 34.28 19.88 -10.41
C PHE A 43 35.65 20.13 -11.07
N ARG A 44 36.72 20.12 -10.27
CA ARG A 44 38.11 20.27 -10.76
C ARG A 44 39.09 19.38 -10.00
N ILE A 45 40.02 18.77 -10.72
CA ILE A 45 41.13 17.98 -10.16
C ILE A 45 42.43 18.67 -10.54
N VAL A 46 43.26 19.01 -9.56
CA VAL A 46 44.56 19.65 -9.77
C VAL A 46 45.66 18.69 -9.37
N VAL A 47 46.58 18.39 -10.28
CA VAL A 47 47.79 17.60 -10.00
C VAL A 47 48.96 18.58 -9.95
N LEU A 48 49.67 18.60 -8.82
CA LEU A 48 50.83 19.47 -8.66
C LEU A 48 52.12 18.70 -8.99
N ALA A 49 53.01 19.31 -9.76
CA ALA A 49 54.34 18.75 -10.02
C ALA A 49 55.26 18.91 -8.80
N SER A 50 55.11 19.98 -8.04
CA SER A 50 55.87 20.22 -6.81
C SER A 50 55.04 19.97 -5.56
N PRO A 51 55.62 19.38 -4.49
CA PRO A 51 54.93 19.28 -3.21
C PRO A 51 54.63 20.68 -2.65
N ALA A 52 53.45 20.87 -2.07
CA ALA A 52 53.06 22.09 -1.37
C ALA A 52 52.63 21.75 0.06
N ARG A 53 52.94 22.63 1.02
CA ARG A 53 52.58 22.46 2.43
C ARG A 53 51.19 23.00 2.76
N GLU A 54 50.82 24.14 2.19
CA GLU A 54 49.50 24.74 2.38
C GLU A 54 48.75 24.86 1.05
N VAL A 55 47.54 24.32 1.04
CA VAL A 55 46.66 24.31 -0.13
C VAL A 55 45.23 24.45 0.39
N ARG A 56 44.49 25.46 -0.08
CA ARG A 56 43.13 25.74 0.37
C ARG A 56 42.17 25.77 -0.81
N PRO A 57 41.86 24.61 -1.42
CA PRO A 57 40.83 24.52 -2.45
C PRO A 57 39.47 24.95 -1.90
N GLN A 58 38.56 25.36 -2.79
CA GLN A 58 37.20 25.79 -2.46
C GLN A 58 36.19 25.08 -3.37
N GLY A 59 35.08 24.61 -2.80
CA GLY A 59 34.05 23.88 -3.54
C GLY A 59 34.51 22.47 -3.94
N ALA A 60 34.03 21.99 -5.09
CA ALA A 60 34.38 20.66 -5.62
C ALA A 60 35.74 20.66 -6.32
N VAL A 61 36.81 20.87 -5.53
CA VAL A 61 38.20 20.82 -6.02
C VAL A 61 39.02 19.84 -5.21
N ALA A 62 39.67 18.90 -5.90
CA ALA A 62 40.64 17.97 -5.32
C ALA A 62 42.05 18.28 -5.83
N VAL A 63 43.01 18.45 -4.92
CA VAL A 63 44.41 18.74 -5.22
C VAL A 63 45.27 17.54 -4.85
N CYS A 64 45.90 16.93 -5.85
CA CYS A 64 46.79 15.80 -5.72
C CYS A 64 48.22 16.30 -5.52
N LEU A 65 48.76 16.07 -4.33
CA LEU A 65 50.07 16.55 -3.89
C LEU A 65 51.04 15.38 -3.84
N PRO A 66 52.13 15.38 -4.63
CA PRO A 66 53.09 14.28 -4.63
C PRO A 66 53.97 14.32 -3.36
N SER A 67 54.53 13.17 -2.96
CA SER A 67 55.45 13.08 -1.83
C SER A 67 56.81 13.73 -2.10
N ALA A 68 57.18 13.89 -3.36
CA ALA A 68 58.41 14.52 -3.84
C ALA A 68 58.15 15.18 -5.19
N ARG A 69 59.04 16.10 -5.60
CA ARG A 69 58.91 16.81 -6.87
C ARG A 69 58.85 15.82 -8.05
N LEU A 70 57.91 16.03 -8.97
CA LEU A 70 57.83 15.31 -10.25
C LEU A 70 58.88 15.89 -11.20
N GLU A 71 59.54 15.04 -11.99
CA GLU A 71 60.53 15.49 -12.96
C GLU A 71 59.88 16.32 -14.07
N LYS A 72 60.59 17.31 -14.63
CA LYS A 72 60.05 18.20 -15.68
C LYS A 72 59.52 17.42 -16.90
N GLN A 73 60.13 16.28 -17.21
CA GLN A 73 59.70 15.37 -18.28
C GLN A 73 58.30 14.78 -18.07
N VAL A 74 57.75 14.85 -16.85
CA VAL A 74 56.38 14.37 -16.55
C VAL A 74 55.31 15.27 -17.18
N ALA A 75 55.53 16.58 -17.24
CA ALA A 75 54.59 17.50 -17.90
C ALA A 75 54.62 17.37 -19.43
N GLU A 76 55.80 17.09 -19.99
CA GLU A 76 55.98 16.82 -21.42
C GLU A 76 55.38 15.46 -21.82
N ALA A 77 55.61 14.42 -21.03
CA ALA A 77 55.03 13.09 -21.25
C ALA A 77 53.50 13.08 -21.05
N ALA A 78 52.98 13.80 -20.06
CA ALA A 78 51.54 13.93 -19.82
C ALA A 78 50.81 14.60 -20.99
N ALA A 79 51.45 15.59 -21.64
CA ALA A 79 50.92 16.26 -22.82
C ALA A 79 51.01 15.39 -24.09
N ALA A 80 52.11 14.64 -24.25
CA ALA A 80 52.35 13.81 -25.44
C ALA A 80 51.44 12.57 -25.53
N TYR A 81 51.02 12.02 -24.39
CA TYR A 81 50.24 10.78 -24.31
C TYR A 81 48.85 10.97 -23.68
N ALA A 82 48.30 12.18 -23.75
CA ALA A 82 46.96 12.43 -23.22
C ALA A 82 45.90 11.60 -23.97
N THR A 83 44.98 11.00 -23.21
CA THR A 83 43.82 10.28 -23.74
C THR A 83 42.55 11.05 -23.46
N ALA A 84 41.42 10.61 -24.04
CA ALA A 84 40.10 11.15 -23.69
C ALA A 84 39.76 11.03 -22.19
N ALA A 85 40.45 10.14 -21.46
CA ALA A 85 40.27 9.94 -20.01
C ALA A 85 41.23 10.77 -19.14
N GLY A 86 42.11 11.59 -19.75
CA GLY A 86 43.09 12.43 -19.06
C GLY A 86 44.55 12.10 -19.38
N PRO A 87 45.52 12.78 -18.72
CA PRO A 87 46.94 12.60 -18.98
C PRO A 87 47.42 11.23 -18.51
N VAL A 88 48.28 10.60 -19.32
CA VAL A 88 49.00 9.39 -18.94
C VAL A 88 50.26 9.79 -18.19
N LEU A 89 50.30 9.49 -16.90
CA LEU A 89 51.43 9.80 -16.03
C LEU A 89 52.41 8.62 -15.98
N PRO A 90 53.74 8.86 -16.02
CA PRO A 90 54.73 7.80 -15.85
C PRO A 90 54.60 7.07 -14.50
N ALA A 91 54.99 5.80 -14.45
CA ALA A 91 54.89 4.97 -13.24
C ALA A 91 55.58 5.61 -12.01
N ALA A 92 56.73 6.25 -12.20
CA ALA A 92 57.44 6.96 -11.13
C ALA A 92 56.63 8.15 -10.58
N ALA A 93 55.90 8.88 -11.44
CA ALA A 93 55.04 9.98 -11.03
C ALA A 93 53.79 9.47 -10.28
N LEU A 94 53.18 8.38 -10.78
CA LEU A 94 52.05 7.72 -10.12
C LEU A 94 52.43 7.24 -8.72
N GLU A 95 53.62 6.65 -8.53
CA GLU A 95 54.08 6.20 -7.23
C GLU A 95 54.33 7.36 -6.24
N ARG A 96 54.86 8.50 -6.73
CA ARG A 96 55.02 9.72 -5.93
C ARG A 96 53.68 10.32 -5.52
N LEU A 97 52.67 10.30 -6.39
CA LEU A 97 51.30 10.73 -6.06
C LEU A 97 50.60 9.74 -5.10
N ARG A 98 50.82 8.43 -5.29
CA ARG A 98 50.28 7.36 -4.43
C ARG A 98 50.76 7.48 -2.97
N ARG A 99 52.01 7.88 -2.78
CA ARG A 99 52.61 8.15 -1.45
C ARG A 99 52.39 9.57 -0.94
N GLY A 100 51.73 10.41 -1.75
CA GLY A 100 51.48 11.80 -1.46
C GLY A 100 50.23 12.01 -0.58
N ARG A 101 49.52 13.12 -0.82
CA ARG A 101 48.27 13.45 -0.13
C ARG A 101 47.24 14.05 -1.08
N LEU A 102 45.96 13.92 -0.72
CA LEU A 102 44.87 14.62 -1.38
C LEU A 102 44.43 15.77 -0.47
N ALA A 103 44.34 16.99 -1.01
CA ALA A 103 43.75 18.14 -0.33
C ALA A 103 42.45 18.53 -1.01
N SER A 104 41.41 18.80 -0.23
CA SER A 104 40.07 19.16 -0.70
C SER A 104 39.36 19.94 0.41
N ALA A 105 38.47 20.87 0.04
CA ALA A 105 37.57 21.52 0.99
C ALA A 105 36.56 20.53 1.61
N LEU A 106 36.29 19.46 0.87
CA LEU A 106 35.33 18.42 1.22
C LEU A 106 36.07 17.15 1.66
N PRO A 107 35.65 16.46 2.73
CA PRO A 107 36.25 15.21 3.15
C PRO A 107 35.98 14.12 2.11
N LEU A 108 37.00 13.75 1.33
CA LEU A 108 36.84 12.85 0.17
C LEU A 108 36.54 11.39 0.52
N GLY A 109 36.90 10.96 1.74
CA GLY A 109 36.76 9.56 2.18
C GLY A 109 37.60 8.56 1.38
N ILE A 110 38.50 9.03 0.51
CA ILE A 110 39.43 8.23 -0.28
C ILE A 110 40.85 8.78 -0.16
N GLY A 111 41.83 7.88 -0.14
CA GLY A 111 43.24 8.20 -0.10
C GLY A 111 43.91 8.19 -1.48
N PRO A 112 45.12 8.76 -1.61
CA PRO A 112 45.88 8.73 -2.84
C PRO A 112 46.12 7.31 -3.37
N ALA A 113 46.28 6.32 -2.48
CA ALA A 113 46.47 4.91 -2.87
C ALA A 113 45.27 4.27 -3.59
N GLN A 114 44.06 4.80 -3.42
CA GLN A 114 42.86 4.34 -4.12
C GLN A 114 42.70 5.00 -5.49
N VAL A 115 43.25 6.21 -5.65
CA VAL A 115 43.22 7.00 -6.90
C VAL A 115 44.37 6.60 -7.82
N PHE A 116 45.57 6.39 -7.28
CA PHE A 116 46.79 6.14 -8.04
C PHE A 116 47.26 4.70 -7.87
N SER A 117 47.43 4.00 -8.99
CA SER A 117 47.93 2.63 -9.03
C SER A 117 49.04 2.49 -10.06
N ALA A 118 49.76 1.36 -10.04
CA ALA A 118 50.76 1.03 -11.06
C ALA A 118 50.15 0.97 -12.49
N ARG A 119 48.83 0.75 -12.60
CA ARG A 119 48.11 0.69 -13.88
C ARG A 119 47.65 2.05 -14.40
N GLY A 120 47.78 3.12 -13.59
CA GLY A 120 47.31 4.45 -13.94
C GLY A 120 46.52 5.14 -12.83
N ALA A 121 46.10 6.37 -13.12
CA ALA A 121 45.27 7.19 -12.25
C ALA A 121 43.79 7.00 -12.57
N ARG A 122 42.97 6.83 -11.53
CA ARG A 122 41.52 6.62 -11.60
C ARG A 122 40.81 7.96 -11.46
N TRP A 123 40.95 8.83 -12.44
CA TRP A 123 40.40 10.19 -12.40
C TRP A 123 38.88 10.22 -12.23
N GLU A 124 38.17 9.32 -12.92
CA GLU A 124 36.72 9.20 -12.77
C GLU A 124 36.31 8.83 -11.35
N LEU A 125 37.07 7.96 -10.67
CA LEU A 125 36.79 7.61 -9.29
C LEU A 125 36.89 8.85 -8.39
N LEU A 126 37.98 9.60 -8.50
CA LEU A 126 38.19 10.82 -7.72
C LEU A 126 37.10 11.87 -8.01
N ALA A 127 36.74 12.08 -9.28
CA ALA A 127 35.70 13.00 -9.69
C ALA A 127 34.32 12.59 -9.12
N ARG A 128 33.94 11.31 -9.23
CA ARG A 128 32.67 10.80 -8.66
C ARG A 128 32.62 10.96 -7.14
N HIS A 129 33.72 10.65 -6.45
CA HIS A 129 33.81 10.88 -5.00
C HIS A 129 33.69 12.36 -4.63
N LEU A 130 34.34 13.25 -5.37
CA LEU A 130 34.27 14.69 -5.13
C LEU A 130 32.86 15.26 -5.33
N LEU A 131 32.17 14.83 -6.40
CA LEU A 131 30.77 15.20 -6.67
C LEU A 131 29.82 14.68 -5.60
N ARG A 132 29.97 13.41 -5.21
CA ARG A 132 29.22 12.81 -4.10
C ARG A 132 29.42 13.58 -2.79
N CYS A 133 30.65 13.95 -2.46
CA CYS A 133 30.94 14.75 -1.26
C CYS A 133 30.34 16.16 -1.35
N LEU A 134 30.31 16.77 -2.55
CA LEU A 134 29.68 18.08 -2.76
C LEU A 134 28.16 18.00 -2.53
N GLU A 135 27.50 16.99 -3.09
CA GLU A 135 26.06 16.78 -2.91
C GLU A 135 25.71 16.52 -1.44
N ARG A 136 26.49 15.67 -0.77
CA ARG A 136 26.36 15.46 0.67
C ARG A 136 26.55 16.77 1.44
N TRP A 137 27.54 17.58 1.08
CA TRP A 137 27.76 18.85 1.76
C TRP A 137 26.64 19.85 1.56
N ARG A 138 26.06 19.94 0.35
CA ARG A 138 24.88 20.78 0.10
C ARG A 138 23.72 20.38 0.99
N LEU A 139 23.47 19.08 1.14
CA LEU A 139 22.44 18.58 2.05
C LEU A 139 22.78 18.82 3.52
N LEU A 140 24.03 18.59 3.93
CA LEU A 140 24.49 18.88 5.28
C LEU A 140 24.38 20.36 5.63
N ARG A 141 24.57 21.27 4.67
CA ARG A 141 24.38 22.71 4.89
C ARG A 141 22.91 23.04 5.21
N HIS A 142 21.97 22.40 4.51
CA HIS A 142 20.55 22.52 4.85
C HIS A 142 20.24 21.84 6.19
N ALA A 143 20.87 20.70 6.48
CA ALA A 143 20.76 20.03 7.79
C ALA A 143 21.27 20.91 8.93
N ALA A 144 22.38 21.62 8.72
CA ALA A 144 23.00 22.48 9.70
C ALA A 144 22.05 23.58 10.15
N GLN A 145 21.25 24.14 9.24
CA GLN A 145 20.21 25.11 9.59
C GLN A 145 19.19 24.50 10.57
N ALA A 146 18.72 23.27 10.33
CA ALA A 146 17.78 22.60 11.23
C ALA A 146 18.41 22.21 12.59
N LEU A 147 19.68 21.82 12.57
CA LEU A 147 20.41 21.39 13.78
C LEU A 147 20.82 22.56 14.69
N TRP A 148 21.13 23.73 14.13
CA TRP A 148 21.60 24.90 14.89
C TRP A 148 20.55 25.97 15.15
N ALA A 149 19.43 25.98 14.41
CA ALA A 149 18.43 27.01 14.60
C ALA A 149 17.95 27.07 16.08
N PRO A 150 17.77 28.27 16.64
CA PRO A 150 17.76 29.57 15.95
C PRO A 150 19.14 30.19 15.69
N ALA A 151 20.23 29.56 16.13
CA ALA A 151 21.59 30.07 15.92
C ALA A 151 22.10 29.82 14.48
N GLN A 152 23.14 30.57 14.10
CA GLN A 152 23.82 30.39 12.82
C GLN A 152 24.68 29.09 12.85
N PRO A 153 24.58 28.23 11.83
CA PRO A 153 25.40 27.03 11.77
C PRO A 153 26.88 27.35 11.52
N PRO A 154 27.82 26.51 12.00
CA PRO A 154 29.23 26.64 11.68
C PRO A 154 29.48 26.33 10.19
N ASP A 155 30.51 26.96 9.62
CA ASP A 155 30.97 26.68 8.25
C ASP A 155 31.72 25.34 8.14
N ASP A 156 32.16 24.78 9.27
CA ASP A 156 32.95 23.55 9.36
C ASP A 156 32.06 22.28 9.23
N PRO A 157 32.23 21.47 8.17
CA PRO A 157 31.49 20.24 7.98
C PRO A 157 31.65 19.21 9.09
N ALA A 158 32.81 19.17 9.75
CA ALA A 158 33.06 18.20 10.81
C ALA A 158 32.18 18.47 12.03
N GLN A 159 31.98 19.76 12.37
CA GLN A 159 31.09 20.16 13.45
C GLN A 159 29.63 19.81 13.14
N VAL A 160 29.18 20.10 11.91
CA VAL A 160 27.82 19.73 11.44
C VAL A 160 27.58 18.24 11.56
N HIS A 161 28.56 17.43 11.15
CA HIS A 161 28.48 15.98 11.22
C HIS A 161 28.45 15.47 12.67
N SER A 162 29.33 15.96 13.54
CA SER A 162 29.39 15.58 14.95
C SER A 162 28.06 15.86 15.66
N ARG A 163 27.47 17.04 15.44
CA ARG A 163 26.17 17.39 16.05
C ARG A 163 25.03 16.52 15.54
N LEU A 164 25.07 16.14 14.27
CA LEU A 164 24.11 15.20 13.71
C LEU A 164 24.23 13.83 14.39
N GLU A 165 25.45 13.32 14.57
CA GLU A 165 25.70 12.06 15.27
C GLU A 165 25.21 12.12 16.72
N GLU A 166 25.49 13.21 17.44
CA GLU A 166 24.98 13.45 18.79
C GLU A 166 23.44 13.43 18.84
N ALA A 167 22.78 14.15 17.94
CA ALA A 167 21.33 14.23 17.90
C ALA A 167 20.69 12.86 17.61
N VAL A 168 21.24 12.11 16.64
CA VAL A 168 20.77 10.76 16.30
C VAL A 168 21.01 9.78 17.45
N ALA A 169 22.19 9.82 18.08
CA ALA A 169 22.49 8.97 19.22
C ALA A 169 21.58 9.28 20.43
N GLY A 170 21.35 10.56 20.73
CA GLY A 170 20.44 11.00 21.78
C GLY A 170 19.00 10.54 21.53
N ALA A 171 18.50 10.71 20.32
CA ALA A 171 17.17 10.24 19.93
C ALA A 171 17.03 8.71 20.02
N ARG A 172 18.05 7.97 19.57
CA ARG A 172 18.08 6.51 19.65
C ARG A 172 18.07 5.99 21.09
N ALA A 173 18.76 6.66 22.00
CA ALA A 173 18.81 6.27 23.40
C ALA A 173 17.45 6.35 24.10
N VAL A 174 16.56 7.24 23.63
CA VAL A 174 15.21 7.43 24.17
C VAL A 174 14.18 6.53 23.49
N LEU A 175 14.42 6.15 22.23
CA LEU A 175 13.46 5.42 21.41
C LEU A 175 13.12 4.06 22.03
N THR A 176 11.83 3.81 22.28
CA THR A 176 11.33 2.51 22.78
C THR A 176 10.75 1.67 21.65
N PRO A 177 10.56 0.35 21.83
CA PRO A 177 9.89 -0.51 20.84
C PRO A 177 8.44 -0.09 20.54
N GLN A 178 7.81 0.67 21.45
CA GLN A 178 6.45 1.18 21.31
C GLN A 178 6.42 2.63 20.77
N ALA A 179 7.58 3.18 20.38
CA ALA A 179 7.64 4.53 19.84
C ALA A 179 6.85 4.64 18.53
N PRO A 180 6.22 5.80 18.26
CA PRO A 180 5.52 6.05 17.00
C PRO A 180 6.42 5.81 15.78
N ALA A 181 5.86 5.14 14.75
CA ALA A 181 6.59 4.74 13.55
C ALA A 181 7.30 5.92 12.86
N GLU A 182 6.67 7.10 12.80
CA GLU A 182 7.27 8.32 12.22
C GLU A 182 8.64 8.64 12.82
N LEU A 183 8.77 8.58 14.16
CA LEU A 183 10.02 8.87 14.87
C LEU A 183 11.04 7.74 14.70
N ALA A 184 10.59 6.49 14.83
CA ALA A 184 11.46 5.32 14.68
C ALA A 184 12.09 5.25 13.28
N GLU A 185 11.29 5.50 12.25
CA GLU A 185 11.74 5.54 10.86
C GLU A 185 12.67 6.73 10.59
N ALA A 186 12.40 7.92 11.14
CA ALA A 186 13.28 9.08 10.99
C ALA A 186 14.68 8.80 11.59
N VAL A 187 14.73 8.24 12.80
CA VAL A 187 15.99 7.80 13.42
C VAL A 187 16.68 6.75 12.54
N ALA A 188 15.97 5.72 12.11
CA ALA A 188 16.55 4.64 11.30
C ALA A 188 17.11 5.14 9.95
N ARG A 189 16.42 6.07 9.27
CA ARG A 189 16.89 6.69 8.02
C ARG A 189 18.16 7.49 8.24
N LEU A 190 18.20 8.32 9.29
CA LEU A 190 19.39 9.13 9.61
C LEU A 190 20.57 8.27 10.07
N GLU A 191 20.34 7.25 10.90
CA GLU A 191 21.38 6.28 11.28
C GLU A 191 21.93 5.51 10.07
N GLY A 192 21.05 5.10 9.15
CA GLY A 192 21.46 4.45 7.90
C GLY A 192 22.30 5.40 7.04
N TRP A 193 21.90 6.66 6.94
CA TRP A 193 22.64 7.68 6.21
C TRP A 193 24.03 7.96 6.81
N LEU A 194 24.13 8.04 8.14
CA LEU A 194 25.39 8.21 8.87
C LEU A 194 26.32 7.00 8.66
N ARG A 195 25.81 5.78 8.82
CA ARG A 195 26.59 4.53 8.68
C ARG A 195 27.11 4.30 7.25
N ASN A 196 26.34 4.71 6.25
CA ASN A 196 26.71 4.48 4.85
C ASN A 196 27.84 5.39 4.36
N GLY A 197 28.41 6.25 5.20
CA GLY A 197 29.67 6.97 4.93
C GLY A 197 29.70 7.82 3.66
N GLY A 198 28.54 8.07 3.02
CA GLY A 198 28.46 8.65 1.68
C GLY A 198 27.70 7.84 0.62
N GLY A 199 26.86 6.86 0.98
CA GLY A 199 25.80 6.40 0.07
C GLY A 199 24.87 7.56 -0.34
N PRO A 200 24.13 7.43 -1.47
CA PRO A 200 23.16 8.44 -1.84
C PRO A 200 22.19 8.70 -0.67
N PRO A 201 21.92 9.96 -0.35
CA PRO A 201 21.02 10.32 0.76
C PRO A 201 19.64 9.68 0.49
N PRO A 202 18.99 9.07 1.49
CA PRO A 202 17.66 8.46 1.31
C PRO A 202 16.54 9.52 1.17
N TYR A 203 16.90 10.75 0.80
CA TYR A 203 16.05 11.92 0.83
C TYR A 203 15.87 12.47 -0.58
N GLU A 204 14.63 12.70 -0.99
CA GLU A 204 14.28 13.31 -2.27
C GLU A 204 14.72 14.79 -2.36
N GLY A 205 15.02 15.43 -1.24
CA GLY A 205 15.55 16.79 -1.18
C GLY A 205 15.70 17.37 0.23
N PRO A 206 16.14 18.63 0.34
CA PRO A 206 16.35 19.31 1.63
C PRO A 206 15.14 19.33 2.58
N PRO A 207 13.88 19.52 2.13
CA PRO A 207 12.72 19.52 3.03
C PRO A 207 12.48 18.18 3.73
N ALA A 208 12.67 17.05 3.01
CA ALA A 208 12.49 15.72 3.57
C ALA A 208 13.55 15.42 4.64
N LEU A 209 14.80 15.83 4.39
CA LEU A 209 15.88 15.75 5.38
C LEU A 209 15.59 16.64 6.59
N ALA A 210 15.18 17.89 6.38
CA ALA A 210 14.86 18.82 7.46
C ALA A 210 13.75 18.28 8.36
N ARG A 211 12.70 17.67 7.80
CA ARG A 211 11.61 17.05 8.58
C ARG A 211 12.14 15.98 9.54
N ASP A 212 12.94 15.05 9.05
CA ASP A 212 13.51 13.97 9.87
C ASP A 212 14.49 14.52 10.92
N LEU A 213 15.29 15.52 10.57
CA LEU A 213 16.21 16.18 11.51
C LEU A 213 15.47 16.88 12.63
N TRP A 214 14.40 17.61 12.33
CA TRP A 214 13.58 18.25 13.36
C TRP A 214 12.94 17.21 14.28
N ALA A 215 12.45 16.10 13.73
CA ALA A 215 11.89 15.00 14.52
C ALA A 215 12.93 14.36 15.45
N VAL A 216 14.12 14.04 14.93
CA VAL A 216 15.23 13.48 15.72
C VAL A 216 15.72 14.46 16.79
N ARG A 217 15.89 15.73 16.42
CA ARG A 217 16.30 16.78 17.36
C ARG A 217 15.27 16.97 18.47
N ALA A 218 13.99 17.03 18.12
CA ALA A 218 12.90 17.10 19.09
C ALA A 218 12.93 15.90 20.04
N LEU A 219 13.12 14.68 19.52
CA LEU A 219 13.20 13.48 20.34
C LEU A 219 14.43 13.46 21.27
N ALA A 220 15.57 13.95 20.81
CA ALA A 220 16.79 14.04 21.60
C ALA A 220 16.72 15.12 22.70
N GLU A 221 16.19 16.30 22.37
CA GLU A 221 16.16 17.46 23.28
C GLU A 221 14.93 17.46 24.20
N ARG A 222 13.77 17.00 23.72
CA ARG A 222 12.46 17.10 24.39
C ARG A 222 11.65 15.80 24.22
N PRO A 223 12.12 14.68 24.78
CA PRO A 223 11.65 13.35 24.42
C PRO A 223 10.16 13.13 24.71
N ARG A 224 9.66 13.62 25.86
CA ARG A 224 8.26 13.44 26.26
C ARG A 224 7.32 14.19 25.32
N GLU A 225 7.62 15.45 25.03
CA GLU A 225 6.83 16.26 24.12
C GLU A 225 6.90 15.80 22.67
N ALA A 226 8.05 15.28 22.22
CA ALA A 226 8.18 14.72 20.88
C ALA A 226 7.29 13.48 20.69
N LEU A 227 7.26 12.58 21.68
CA LEU A 227 6.38 11.41 21.68
C LEU A 227 4.89 11.82 21.70
N GLU A 228 4.55 12.85 22.47
CA GLU A 228 3.18 13.39 22.50
C GLU A 228 2.79 14.00 21.14
N VAL A 229 3.64 14.85 20.54
CA VAL A 229 3.40 15.43 19.22
C VAL A 229 3.23 14.35 18.17
N ALA A 230 4.04 13.29 18.20
CA ALA A 230 3.91 12.16 17.31
C ALA A 230 2.57 11.42 17.49
N ALA A 231 2.13 11.21 18.74
CA ALA A 231 0.83 10.59 19.04
C ALA A 231 -0.34 11.44 18.54
N LEU A 232 -0.29 12.76 18.75
CA LEU A 232 -1.32 13.69 18.25
C LEU A 232 -1.34 13.74 16.72
N ARG A 233 -0.17 13.76 16.07
CA ARG A 233 -0.07 13.71 14.60
C ARG A 233 -0.66 12.42 14.03
N ARG A 234 -0.39 11.27 14.66
CA ARG A 234 -1.01 9.99 14.29
C ARG A 234 -2.53 10.06 14.38
N PHE A 235 -3.05 10.54 15.52
CA PHE A 235 -4.48 10.70 15.70
C PHE A 235 -5.10 11.57 14.59
N LEU A 236 -4.53 12.74 14.31
CA LEU A 236 -5.02 13.64 13.25
C LEU A 236 -4.89 13.07 11.82
N ALA A 237 -3.94 12.16 11.59
CA ALA A 237 -3.81 11.49 10.30
C ALA A 237 -4.88 10.41 10.11
N GLU A 238 -5.29 9.74 11.19
CA GLU A 238 -6.32 8.69 11.16
C GLU A 238 -7.75 9.25 11.23
N ALA A 239 -7.92 10.40 11.91
CA ALA A 239 -9.18 11.08 12.21
C ALA A 239 -9.76 11.86 11.02
N VAL A 240 -9.91 11.18 9.88
CA VAL A 240 -10.50 11.74 8.67
C VAL A 240 -12.02 11.77 8.80
N SER A 241 -12.66 12.83 8.30
CA SER A 241 -14.11 13.02 8.24
C SER A 241 -14.56 13.40 6.83
N ASN A 242 -15.85 13.20 6.55
CA ASN A 242 -16.53 13.74 5.38
C ASN A 242 -17.18 15.11 5.65
N GLU A 243 -17.08 15.63 6.88
CA GLU A 243 -17.55 16.98 7.24
C GLU A 243 -16.45 18.02 6.97
N ALA A 244 -16.72 18.96 6.06
CA ALA A 244 -15.75 19.97 5.64
C ALA A 244 -15.21 20.83 6.79
N GLU A 245 -16.06 21.19 7.76
CA GLU A 245 -15.63 21.97 8.94
C GLU A 245 -14.65 21.19 9.83
N LEU A 246 -14.89 19.88 10.04
CA LEU A 246 -13.97 19.05 10.81
C LEU A 246 -12.65 18.88 10.08
N GLU A 247 -12.66 18.75 8.75
CA GLU A 247 -11.42 18.68 7.97
C GLU A 247 -10.61 19.98 8.00
N LEU A 248 -11.28 21.14 8.04
CA LEU A 248 -10.61 22.43 8.24
C LEU A 248 -9.97 22.51 9.63
N ASP A 249 -10.70 22.15 10.69
CA ASP A 249 -10.15 22.10 12.04
C ASP A 249 -8.96 21.14 12.14
N ARG A 250 -9.05 19.98 11.46
CA ARG A 250 -7.99 18.97 11.40
C ARG A 250 -6.73 19.56 10.74
N ALA A 251 -6.88 20.23 9.61
CA ALA A 251 -5.77 20.88 8.91
C ALA A 251 -5.10 21.95 9.79
N VAL A 252 -5.89 22.81 10.44
CA VAL A 252 -5.37 23.82 11.38
C VAL A 252 -4.61 23.17 12.53
N ALA A 253 -5.14 22.11 13.13
CA ALA A 253 -4.46 21.37 14.20
C ALA A 253 -3.15 20.71 13.72
N GLN A 254 -3.13 20.16 12.50
CA GLN A 254 -1.95 19.56 11.90
C GLN A 254 -0.83 20.58 11.66
N GLU A 255 -1.18 21.79 11.20
CA GLU A 255 -0.21 22.87 10.98
C GLU A 255 0.46 23.35 12.27
N GLN A 256 -0.27 23.34 13.40
CA GLN A 256 0.31 23.72 14.70
C GLN A 256 1.23 22.63 15.29
N LEU A 257 1.16 21.39 14.80
CA LEU A 257 1.97 20.26 15.29
C LEU A 257 3.18 19.99 14.39
N SER A 258 4.23 20.79 14.59
CA SER A 258 5.52 20.62 13.93
C SER A 258 6.64 20.40 14.94
N TYR A 259 7.54 19.44 14.66
CA TYR A 259 8.74 19.24 15.47
C TYR A 259 9.68 20.45 15.44
N ALA A 260 9.68 21.23 14.35
CA ALA A 260 10.42 22.49 14.29
C ALA A 260 9.89 23.51 15.30
N VAL A 261 8.56 23.67 15.36
CA VAL A 261 7.90 24.54 16.35
C VAL A 261 8.16 24.03 17.78
N LEU A 262 8.16 22.71 17.98
CA LEU A 262 8.43 22.12 19.30
C LEU A 262 9.82 22.48 19.84
N VAL A 263 10.82 22.54 18.95
CA VAL A 263 12.21 22.86 19.30
C VAL A 263 12.44 24.38 19.39
N LEU A 264 11.92 25.15 18.43
CA LEU A 264 12.16 26.58 18.32
C LEU A 264 11.26 27.43 19.23
N GLU A 265 10.00 27.03 19.39
CA GLU A 265 8.96 27.78 20.09
C GLU A 265 8.17 26.85 21.03
N PRO A 266 8.83 26.21 22.01
CA PRO A 266 8.22 25.18 22.87
C PRO A 266 6.96 25.66 23.61
N GLN A 267 6.86 26.95 23.90
CA GLN A 267 5.68 27.58 24.52
C GLN A 267 4.40 27.44 23.68
N ARG A 268 4.49 27.29 22.36
CA ARG A 268 3.33 27.12 21.47
C ARG A 268 2.69 25.75 21.57
N LEU A 269 3.38 24.77 22.14
CA LEU A 269 2.85 23.42 22.31
C LEU A 269 1.56 23.41 23.14
N ALA A 270 1.42 24.30 24.13
CA ALA A 270 0.19 24.40 24.93
C ALA A 270 -1.02 24.77 24.06
N ALA A 271 -0.86 25.71 23.14
CA ALA A 271 -1.90 26.10 22.19
C ALA A 271 -2.19 24.99 21.17
N ALA A 272 -1.15 24.35 20.63
CA ALA A 272 -1.31 23.22 19.72
C ALA A 272 -2.08 22.05 20.36
N ARG A 273 -1.76 21.71 21.62
CA ARG A 273 -2.49 20.72 22.42
C ARG A 273 -3.97 21.10 22.59
N ALA A 274 -4.24 22.37 22.89
CA ALA A 274 -5.61 22.85 23.04
C ALA A 274 -6.42 22.73 21.74
N ALA A 275 -5.83 23.12 20.60
CA ALA A 275 -6.45 22.97 19.29
C ALA A 275 -6.73 21.48 18.97
N CYS A 276 -5.76 20.60 19.21
CA CYS A 276 -5.93 19.16 18.98
C CYS A 276 -7.01 18.54 19.88
N ARG A 277 -7.08 18.94 21.16
CA ARG A 277 -8.13 18.46 22.08
C ARG A 277 -9.51 18.95 21.68
N ALA A 278 -9.63 20.21 21.24
CA ALA A 278 -10.88 20.75 20.74
C ALA A 278 -11.36 19.99 19.49
N PHE A 279 -10.47 19.77 18.52
CA PHE A 279 -10.74 18.94 17.36
C PHE A 279 -11.13 17.51 17.77
N ALA A 280 -10.31 16.83 18.59
CA ALA A 280 -10.55 15.45 19.01
C ALA A 280 -11.92 15.30 19.69
N THR A 281 -12.32 16.26 20.52
CA THR A 281 -13.64 16.24 21.18
C THR A 281 -14.78 16.30 20.15
N ARG A 282 -14.67 17.19 19.14
CA ARG A 282 -15.68 17.30 18.08
C ARG A 282 -15.69 16.05 17.20
N TYR A 283 -14.51 15.60 16.77
CA TYR A 283 -14.34 14.43 15.92
C TYR A 283 -14.83 13.15 16.59
N CYS A 284 -14.50 12.88 17.86
CA CYS A 284 -14.96 11.69 18.55
C CYS A 284 -16.50 11.63 18.62
N ARG A 285 -17.15 12.75 18.96
CA ARG A 285 -18.63 12.82 18.95
C ARG A 285 -19.21 12.54 17.58
N PHE A 286 -18.63 13.13 16.54
CA PHE A 286 -19.02 12.87 15.15
C PHE A 286 -18.85 11.39 14.79
N TYR A 287 -17.68 10.82 15.05
CA TYR A 287 -17.36 9.42 14.73
C TYR A 287 -18.25 8.45 15.49
N GLU A 288 -18.51 8.68 16.78
CA GLU A 288 -19.38 7.86 17.60
C GLU A 288 -20.83 7.86 17.06
N ALA A 289 -21.33 9.03 16.66
CA ALA A 289 -22.65 9.16 16.03
C ALA A 289 -22.71 8.43 14.68
N LEU A 290 -21.71 8.64 13.81
CA LEU A 290 -21.57 7.94 12.53
C LEU A 290 -21.54 6.43 12.73
N HIS A 291 -20.69 5.95 13.63
CA HIS A 291 -20.55 4.53 13.93
C HIS A 291 -21.85 3.94 14.48
N ARG A 292 -22.53 4.61 15.42
CA ARG A 292 -23.82 4.14 15.95
C ARG A 292 -24.86 4.03 14.85
N SER A 293 -24.98 5.03 13.99
CA SER A 293 -25.90 5.01 12.84
C SER A 293 -25.57 3.84 11.89
N ARG A 294 -24.30 3.68 11.51
CA ARG A 294 -23.84 2.60 10.63
C ARG A 294 -24.04 1.21 11.22
N TRP A 295 -23.81 1.07 12.52
CA TRP A 295 -24.07 -0.15 13.24
C TRP A 295 -25.56 -0.52 13.19
N GLN A 296 -26.45 0.43 13.47
CA GLN A 296 -27.90 0.21 13.42
C GLN A 296 -28.37 -0.17 12.00
N GLU A 297 -27.87 0.50 10.97
CA GLU A 297 -28.17 0.19 9.56
C GLU A 297 -27.73 -1.24 9.20
N ALA A 298 -26.48 -1.61 9.53
CA ALA A 298 -25.95 -2.94 9.27
C ALA A 298 -26.72 -4.03 10.05
N HIS A 299 -27.08 -3.75 11.31
CA HIS A 299 -27.88 -4.65 12.13
C HIS A 299 -29.26 -4.91 11.53
N ARG A 300 -30.02 -3.85 11.21
CA ARG A 300 -31.34 -3.96 10.58
C ARG A 300 -31.28 -4.69 9.25
N ALA A 301 -30.26 -4.42 8.43
CA ALA A 301 -30.07 -5.09 7.14
C ALA A 301 -29.77 -6.59 7.33
N ARG A 302 -28.95 -6.95 8.32
CA ARG A 302 -28.67 -8.34 8.67
C ARG A 302 -29.92 -9.05 9.21
N GLU A 303 -30.69 -8.43 10.09
CA GLU A 303 -31.96 -8.97 10.58
C GLU A 303 -32.95 -9.21 9.45
N ALA A 304 -33.07 -8.28 8.50
CA ALA A 304 -33.91 -8.45 7.32
C ALA A 304 -33.47 -9.66 6.47
N LEU A 305 -32.16 -9.85 6.28
CA LEU A 305 -31.63 -11.04 5.60
C LEU A 305 -31.91 -12.33 6.38
N LEU A 306 -31.69 -12.34 7.69
CA LEU A 306 -31.91 -13.52 8.53
C LEU A 306 -33.39 -13.89 8.60
N SER A 307 -34.31 -12.92 8.62
CA SER A 307 -35.75 -13.17 8.53
C SER A 307 -36.17 -13.83 7.20
N ALA A 308 -35.34 -13.71 6.17
CA ALA A 308 -35.54 -14.38 4.88
C ALA A 308 -34.99 -15.81 4.84
N ALA A 309 -34.29 -16.29 5.88
CA ALA A 309 -33.70 -17.63 5.91
C ALA A 309 -34.71 -18.76 5.63
N PRO A 310 -35.95 -18.75 6.17
CA PRO A 310 -36.95 -19.76 5.82
C PRO A 310 -37.30 -19.76 4.33
N ARG A 311 -37.47 -18.57 3.73
CA ARG A 311 -37.75 -18.40 2.29
C ARG A 311 -36.60 -18.91 1.43
N VAL A 312 -35.36 -18.64 1.85
CA VAL A 312 -34.14 -19.14 1.18
C VAL A 312 -34.04 -20.67 1.28
N ARG A 313 -34.33 -21.26 2.44
CA ARG A 313 -34.38 -22.72 2.62
C ARG A 313 -35.43 -23.35 1.72
N ALA A 314 -36.65 -22.82 1.71
CA ALA A 314 -37.73 -23.28 0.84
C ALA A 314 -37.33 -23.23 -0.64
N LEU A 315 -36.68 -22.14 -1.07
CA LEU A 315 -36.18 -21.98 -2.42
C LEU A 315 -35.11 -23.04 -2.77
N ARG A 316 -34.18 -23.34 -1.86
CA ARG A 316 -33.19 -24.42 -2.06
C ARG A 316 -33.87 -25.76 -2.26
N LEU A 317 -34.80 -26.10 -1.37
CA LEU A 317 -35.57 -27.34 -1.42
C LEU A 317 -36.32 -27.48 -2.75
N LEU A 318 -37.00 -26.43 -3.20
CA LEU A 318 -37.70 -26.44 -4.48
C LEU A 318 -36.77 -26.50 -5.70
N ASP A 319 -35.59 -25.86 -5.64
CA ASP A 319 -34.60 -25.95 -6.70
C ASP A 319 -34.00 -27.37 -6.85
N THR A 320 -34.19 -28.25 -5.86
CA THR A 320 -33.84 -29.69 -5.99
C THR A 320 -34.86 -30.51 -6.80
N LEU A 321 -36.03 -29.95 -7.10
CA LEU A 321 -37.08 -30.61 -7.89
C LEU A 321 -36.87 -30.32 -9.38
N THR A 322 -35.98 -31.07 -10.02
CA THR A 322 -35.67 -30.91 -11.45
C THR A 322 -36.86 -31.12 -12.38
N GLU A 323 -37.90 -31.82 -11.89
CA GLU A 323 -39.16 -32.07 -12.56
C GLU A 323 -39.97 -30.77 -12.78
N LEU A 324 -39.72 -29.73 -11.97
CA LEU A 324 -40.31 -28.40 -12.13
C LEU A 324 -39.59 -27.56 -13.20
N GLY A 325 -38.49 -28.07 -13.76
CA GLY A 325 -37.61 -27.38 -14.70
C GLY A 325 -36.29 -26.94 -14.05
N PRO A 326 -35.45 -26.17 -14.79
CA PRO A 326 -34.15 -25.73 -14.30
C PRO A 326 -34.26 -24.88 -13.02
N PRO A 327 -33.30 -24.99 -12.08
CA PRO A 327 -33.29 -24.20 -10.85
C PRO A 327 -33.17 -22.70 -11.17
N VAL A 328 -33.92 -21.87 -10.45
CA VAL A 328 -33.98 -20.41 -10.70
C VAL A 328 -33.47 -19.59 -9.52
N GLY A 329 -33.33 -20.21 -8.34
CA GLY A 329 -32.95 -19.56 -7.10
C GLY A 329 -31.45 -19.50 -6.83
N GLY A 330 -30.64 -20.36 -7.43
CA GLY A 330 -29.20 -20.50 -7.10
C GLY A 330 -28.42 -19.19 -6.99
N ARG A 331 -28.57 -18.26 -7.95
CA ARG A 331 -27.89 -16.95 -7.90
C ARG A 331 -28.40 -16.05 -6.75
N ALA A 332 -29.70 -16.10 -6.44
CA ALA A 332 -30.28 -15.33 -5.35
C ALA A 332 -29.84 -15.88 -3.99
N VAL A 333 -29.79 -17.20 -3.85
CA VAL A 333 -29.29 -17.89 -2.64
C VAL A 333 -27.82 -17.55 -2.40
N ALA A 334 -26.96 -17.68 -3.42
CA ALA A 334 -25.54 -17.37 -3.29
C ALA A 334 -25.30 -15.89 -2.93
N ARG A 335 -26.08 -14.97 -3.50
CA ARG A 335 -26.01 -13.54 -3.15
C ARG A 335 -26.44 -13.28 -1.71
N TRP A 336 -27.49 -13.95 -1.24
CA TRP A 336 -27.94 -13.85 0.16
C TRP A 336 -26.83 -14.32 1.13
N GLU A 337 -26.20 -15.47 0.85
CA GLU A 337 -25.10 -15.98 1.69
C GLU A 337 -23.87 -15.06 1.69
N ALA A 338 -23.56 -14.42 0.55
CA ALA A 338 -22.50 -13.44 0.47
C ALA A 338 -22.81 -12.22 1.33
N LEU A 339 -24.03 -11.68 1.23
CA LEU A 339 -24.47 -10.51 1.99
C LEU A 339 -24.53 -10.76 3.50
N VAL A 340 -24.99 -11.93 3.94
CA VAL A 340 -25.00 -12.29 5.39
C VAL A 340 -23.58 -12.35 5.97
N ARG A 341 -22.59 -12.80 5.18
CA ARG A 341 -21.18 -12.81 5.59
C ARG A 341 -20.56 -11.41 5.59
N GLU A 342 -20.84 -10.64 4.55
CA GLU A 342 -20.35 -9.26 4.38
C GLU A 342 -20.88 -8.32 5.48
N LEU A 343 -22.17 -8.41 5.80
CA LEU A 343 -22.83 -7.61 6.83
C LEU A 343 -22.61 -8.21 8.22
N THR A 344 -21.40 -8.07 8.74
CA THR A 344 -21.10 -8.37 10.15
C THR A 344 -21.06 -7.06 10.94
N PRO A 345 -22.10 -6.74 11.74
CA PRO A 345 -22.10 -5.52 12.54
C PRO A 345 -20.95 -5.54 13.56
N CYS A 346 -20.49 -4.36 13.97
CA CYS A 346 -19.49 -4.26 15.03
C CYS A 346 -19.98 -4.98 16.29
N PRO A 347 -19.14 -5.77 16.99
CA PRO A 347 -19.57 -6.46 18.21
C PRO A 347 -19.76 -5.53 19.42
N GLY A 348 -19.44 -4.23 19.30
CA GLY A 348 -19.79 -3.21 20.29
C GLY A 348 -20.92 -2.34 19.77
N GLU A 349 -22.05 -2.30 20.48
CA GLU A 349 -23.19 -1.42 20.21
C GLU A 349 -22.82 0.05 20.37
N GLU A 350 -22.03 0.36 21.41
CA GLU A 350 -21.45 1.69 21.61
C GLU A 350 -19.95 1.69 21.28
N PRO A 351 -19.51 2.55 20.34
CA PRO A 351 -18.09 2.75 20.08
C PRO A 351 -17.46 3.47 21.28
N ALA A 352 -16.83 2.72 22.17
CA ALA A 352 -15.88 3.32 23.09
C ALA A 352 -14.56 3.54 22.33
N LEU A 353 -14.35 4.74 21.79
CA LEU A 353 -13.04 5.13 21.30
C LEU A 353 -12.07 5.09 22.47
N ALA A 354 -11.03 4.27 22.36
CA ALA A 354 -9.97 4.27 23.37
C ALA A 354 -9.23 5.60 23.30
N GLU A 355 -8.66 6.03 24.43
CA GLU A 355 -7.89 7.26 24.50
C GLU A 355 -6.78 7.26 23.44
N GLY A 356 -6.74 8.34 22.63
CA GLY A 356 -5.76 8.51 21.56
C GLY A 356 -6.04 7.73 20.27
N GLU A 357 -7.16 7.02 20.15
CA GLU A 357 -7.56 6.36 18.91
C GLU A 357 -8.61 7.15 18.14
N ALA A 358 -8.41 7.27 16.83
CA ALA A 358 -9.36 7.95 15.95
C ALA A 358 -10.47 7.03 15.43
N ARG A 359 -10.33 5.72 15.59
CA ARG A 359 -11.26 4.72 15.03
C ARG A 359 -11.52 3.58 16.01
N CYS A 360 -12.64 2.89 15.81
CA CYS A 360 -12.98 1.72 16.59
C CYS A 360 -11.98 0.57 16.34
N ARG A 361 -11.34 0.05 17.40
CA ARG A 361 -10.39 -1.07 17.31
C ARG A 361 -10.99 -2.42 16.89
N ARG A 362 -12.33 -2.53 16.86
CA ARG A 362 -13.04 -3.78 16.55
C ARG A 362 -13.41 -3.87 15.08
N CYS A 363 -13.97 -2.80 14.51
CA CYS A 363 -14.46 -2.77 13.13
C CYS A 363 -13.67 -1.86 12.20
N HIS A 364 -12.83 -0.96 12.73
CA HIS A 364 -12.06 0.03 11.97
C HIS A 364 -12.88 0.80 10.92
N LEU A 365 -14.16 1.07 11.23
CA LEU A 365 -15.11 1.69 10.32
C LEU A 365 -14.53 2.95 9.67
N ALA A 366 -14.48 2.95 8.34
CA ALA A 366 -14.04 4.11 7.58
C ALA A 366 -15.17 5.15 7.44
N PRO A 367 -14.90 6.45 7.42
CA PRO A 367 -15.94 7.50 7.36
C PRO A 367 -16.80 7.43 6.09
N ASP A 368 -16.20 7.00 4.99
CA ASP A 368 -16.79 6.86 3.66
C ASP A 368 -17.47 5.50 3.42
N SER A 369 -17.32 4.56 4.37
CA SER A 369 -17.96 3.26 4.25
C SER A 369 -19.49 3.37 4.29
N THR A 370 -20.14 2.72 3.33
CA THR A 370 -21.59 2.65 3.22
C THR A 370 -22.05 1.20 3.30
N PRO A 371 -23.06 0.87 4.11
CA PRO A 371 -23.62 -0.47 4.14
C PRO A 371 -24.33 -0.74 2.80
N PRO A 372 -24.27 -1.99 2.27
CA PRO A 372 -24.88 -2.35 1.00
C PRO A 372 -26.42 -2.49 1.07
N LEU A 373 -27.13 -1.49 1.61
CA LEU A 373 -28.58 -1.52 1.81
C LEU A 373 -29.36 -1.74 0.50
N PRO A 374 -29.08 -1.03 -0.61
CA PRO A 374 -29.78 -1.27 -1.88
C PRO A 374 -29.58 -2.69 -2.40
N GLN A 375 -28.40 -3.27 -2.18
CA GLN A 375 -28.08 -4.63 -2.58
C GLN A 375 -28.83 -5.66 -1.72
N VAL A 376 -29.07 -5.36 -0.43
CA VAL A 376 -29.91 -6.19 0.45
C VAL A 376 -31.35 -6.21 -0.05
N GLU A 377 -31.95 -5.05 -0.31
CA GLU A 377 -33.33 -4.94 -0.80
C GLU A 377 -33.51 -5.64 -2.15
N GLU A 378 -32.57 -5.46 -3.08
CA GLU A 378 -32.57 -6.16 -4.36
C GLU A 378 -32.41 -7.68 -4.19
N CYS A 379 -31.56 -8.13 -3.28
CA CYS A 379 -31.38 -9.55 -2.99
C CYS A 379 -32.68 -10.17 -2.45
N LEU A 380 -33.34 -9.52 -1.49
CA LEU A 380 -34.61 -10.00 -0.93
C LEU A 380 -35.70 -10.08 -2.01
N ARG A 381 -35.83 -9.03 -2.84
CA ARG A 381 -36.77 -9.05 -3.99
C ARG A 381 -36.46 -10.18 -4.97
N ARG A 382 -35.18 -10.51 -5.21
CA ARG A 382 -34.80 -11.65 -6.06
C ARG A 382 -35.17 -12.99 -5.45
N VAL A 383 -34.98 -13.17 -4.15
CA VAL A 383 -35.42 -14.38 -3.42
C VAL A 383 -36.93 -14.55 -3.55
N ASP A 384 -37.71 -13.50 -3.29
CA ASP A 384 -39.18 -13.56 -3.36
C ASP A 384 -39.68 -13.85 -4.77
N ARG A 385 -39.07 -13.24 -5.79
CA ARG A 385 -39.39 -13.50 -7.20
C ARG A 385 -39.05 -14.94 -7.60
N ALA A 386 -37.89 -15.47 -7.19
CA ALA A 386 -37.48 -16.83 -7.51
C ALA A 386 -38.41 -17.86 -6.83
N LEU A 387 -38.73 -17.65 -5.56
CA LEU A 387 -39.67 -18.48 -4.81
C LEU A 387 -41.07 -18.48 -5.43
N SER A 388 -41.58 -17.30 -5.80
CA SER A 388 -42.89 -17.17 -6.47
C SER A 388 -42.93 -17.91 -7.80
N ARG A 389 -41.86 -17.86 -8.60
CA ARG A 389 -41.75 -18.61 -9.87
C ARG A 389 -41.74 -20.12 -9.63
N GLN A 390 -40.97 -20.61 -8.66
CA GLN A 390 -40.96 -22.04 -8.35
C GLN A 390 -42.29 -22.52 -7.80
N ARG A 391 -42.95 -21.73 -6.96
CA ARG A 391 -44.31 -22.04 -6.49
C ARG A 391 -45.32 -22.13 -7.62
N ALA A 392 -45.28 -21.21 -8.59
CA ALA A 392 -46.16 -21.27 -9.76
C ALA A 392 -45.89 -22.50 -10.64
N ARG A 393 -44.63 -22.95 -10.75
CA ARG A 393 -44.27 -24.21 -11.42
C ARG A 393 -44.83 -25.41 -10.67
N LEU A 394 -44.63 -25.46 -9.36
CA LEU A 394 -45.16 -26.50 -8.49
C LEU A 394 -46.69 -26.57 -8.56
N ALA A 395 -47.38 -25.43 -8.43
CA ALA A 395 -48.84 -25.34 -8.54
C ALA A 395 -49.37 -25.95 -9.84
N ARG A 396 -48.78 -25.55 -10.98
CA ARG A 396 -49.17 -26.08 -12.31
C ARG A 396 -48.93 -27.58 -12.42
N ALA A 397 -47.81 -28.07 -11.88
CA ALA A 397 -47.48 -29.49 -11.89
C ALA A 397 -48.46 -30.30 -11.02
N LEU A 398 -48.78 -29.81 -9.83
CA LEU A 398 -49.73 -30.45 -8.91
C LEU A 398 -51.17 -30.44 -9.43
N VAL A 399 -51.67 -29.32 -9.95
CA VAL A 399 -53.02 -29.23 -10.54
C VAL A 399 -53.16 -30.17 -11.74
N SER A 400 -52.15 -30.24 -12.60
CA SER A 400 -52.15 -31.18 -13.74
C SER A 400 -52.27 -32.64 -13.28
N GLY A 401 -51.57 -33.02 -12.21
CA GLY A 401 -51.62 -34.38 -11.68
C GLY A 401 -52.87 -34.68 -10.84
N ALA A 402 -53.43 -33.69 -10.13
CA ALA A 402 -54.65 -33.85 -9.35
C ALA A 402 -55.87 -34.14 -10.26
N LEU A 403 -55.93 -33.50 -11.43
CA LEU A 403 -56.92 -33.82 -12.48
C LEU A 403 -56.75 -35.25 -13.04
N SER A 404 -55.61 -35.89 -12.80
CA SER A 404 -55.32 -37.28 -13.21
C SER A 404 -55.62 -38.31 -12.10
N GLY A 405 -56.22 -37.88 -10.97
CA GLY A 405 -56.72 -38.75 -9.89
C GLY A 405 -55.67 -39.33 -8.93
N ALA A 406 -54.45 -38.78 -8.88
CA ALA A 406 -53.30 -39.41 -8.20
C ALA A 406 -52.80 -38.70 -6.91
N ALA A 407 -53.44 -37.62 -6.45
CA ALA A 407 -52.98 -36.88 -5.26
C ALA A 407 -53.34 -37.62 -3.96
N GLY A 408 -52.35 -38.09 -3.20
CA GLY A 408 -52.55 -38.73 -1.89
C GLY A 408 -52.73 -37.72 -0.74
N ALA A 409 -53.27 -38.18 0.40
CA ALA A 409 -53.57 -37.37 1.59
C ALA A 409 -52.36 -36.58 2.15
N VAL A 410 -51.14 -37.07 1.92
CA VAL A 410 -49.88 -36.40 2.36
C VAL A 410 -49.63 -35.08 1.61
N LEU A 411 -50.14 -34.92 0.38
CA LEU A 411 -49.95 -33.73 -0.45
C LEU A 411 -51.08 -32.71 -0.30
N GLU A 412 -52.17 -33.04 0.39
CA GLU A 412 -53.30 -32.13 0.63
C GLU A 412 -52.91 -30.83 1.34
N PRO A 413 -52.11 -30.86 2.44
CA PRO A 413 -51.69 -29.63 3.11
C PRO A 413 -50.88 -28.71 2.19
N LEU A 414 -50.03 -29.29 1.35
CA LEU A 414 -49.22 -28.57 0.38
C LEU A 414 -50.07 -28.04 -0.79
N LEU A 415 -51.06 -28.81 -1.26
CA LEU A 415 -52.05 -28.35 -2.23
C LEU A 415 -52.84 -27.15 -1.70
N ARG A 416 -53.32 -27.20 -0.44
CA ARG A 416 -54.02 -26.07 0.19
C ARG A 416 -53.12 -24.83 0.31
N ALA A 417 -51.88 -25.01 0.77
CA ALA A 417 -50.91 -23.92 0.90
C ALA A 417 -50.58 -23.25 -0.45
N VAL A 418 -50.42 -24.06 -1.50
CA VAL A 418 -50.12 -23.58 -2.86
C VAL A 418 -51.36 -22.96 -3.53
N GLN A 419 -52.55 -23.54 -3.36
CA GLN A 419 -53.83 -23.05 -3.92
C GLN A 419 -54.28 -21.74 -3.26
N ALA A 420 -54.10 -21.60 -1.94
CA ALA A 420 -54.41 -20.36 -1.22
C ALA A 420 -53.49 -19.18 -1.63
N SER A 421 -52.49 -19.40 -2.50
CA SER A 421 -51.52 -18.40 -2.94
C SER A 421 -50.77 -17.70 -1.80
N GLN A 422 -50.79 -18.27 -0.59
CA GLN A 422 -50.12 -17.72 0.58
C GLN A 422 -48.61 -17.95 0.46
N VAL A 423 -47.85 -16.88 0.20
CA VAL A 423 -46.38 -16.95 0.06
C VAL A 423 -45.74 -17.27 1.42
N ALA A 424 -46.42 -16.88 2.50
CA ALA A 424 -45.92 -17.00 3.87
C ALA A 424 -45.94 -18.42 4.43
N SER A 425 -46.89 -19.27 4.03
CA SER A 425 -47.07 -20.60 4.65
C SER A 425 -46.22 -21.71 4.01
N LEU A 426 -45.74 -21.53 2.79
CA LEU A 426 -44.98 -22.55 2.08
C LEU A 426 -43.60 -22.83 2.74
N PRO A 427 -42.82 -21.83 3.19
CA PRO A 427 -41.55 -22.08 3.89
C PRO A 427 -41.67 -22.80 5.23
N GLU A 428 -42.83 -22.72 5.88
CA GLU A 428 -43.09 -23.36 7.18
C GLU A 428 -43.46 -24.84 7.04
N VAL A 429 -44.05 -25.21 5.89
CA VAL A 429 -44.54 -26.57 5.62
C VAL A 429 -43.54 -27.41 4.83
N LEU A 430 -42.63 -26.77 4.07
CA LEU A 430 -41.63 -27.49 3.26
C LEU A 430 -40.45 -27.99 4.11
N ASP A 431 -40.32 -29.31 4.17
CA ASP A 431 -39.14 -30.03 4.65
C ASP A 431 -38.62 -31.03 3.61
N GLU A 432 -37.47 -31.64 3.90
CA GLU A 432 -36.80 -32.59 3.01
C GLU A 432 -37.66 -33.83 2.75
N ALA A 433 -38.43 -34.27 3.76
CA ALA A 433 -39.33 -35.41 3.64
C ALA A 433 -40.46 -35.11 2.66
N LEU A 434 -41.17 -34.00 2.81
CA LEU A 434 -42.25 -33.56 1.94
C LEU A 434 -41.74 -33.30 0.52
N VAL A 435 -40.55 -32.71 0.36
CA VAL A 435 -39.90 -32.56 -0.96
C VAL A 435 -39.65 -33.92 -1.60
N GLY A 436 -39.24 -34.94 -0.84
CA GLY A 436 -39.12 -36.31 -1.32
C GLY A 436 -40.45 -36.89 -1.81
N HIS A 437 -41.54 -36.67 -1.07
CA HIS A 437 -42.89 -37.09 -1.48
C HIS A 437 -43.35 -36.36 -2.75
N VAL A 438 -43.13 -35.05 -2.83
CA VAL A 438 -43.42 -34.23 -4.01
C VAL A 438 -42.62 -34.72 -5.22
N ARG A 439 -41.32 -34.99 -5.06
CA ARG A 439 -40.47 -35.52 -6.13
C ARG A 439 -41.01 -36.84 -6.65
N ARG A 440 -41.28 -37.80 -5.75
CA ARG A 440 -41.85 -39.10 -6.13
C ARG A 440 -43.14 -38.93 -6.94
N TYR A 441 -44.05 -38.10 -6.44
CA TYR A 441 -45.30 -37.80 -7.12
C TYR A 441 -45.09 -37.19 -8.52
N LEU A 442 -44.18 -36.23 -8.66
CA LEU A 442 -43.87 -35.59 -9.94
C LEU A 442 -43.27 -36.58 -10.95
N VAL A 443 -42.42 -37.49 -10.49
CA VAL A 443 -41.82 -38.55 -11.32
C VAL A 443 -42.88 -39.54 -11.78
N GLU A 444 -43.71 -40.05 -10.86
CA GLU A 444 -44.81 -40.97 -11.18
C GLU A 444 -45.79 -40.34 -12.20
N ALA A 445 -46.16 -39.07 -11.99
CA ALA A 445 -47.01 -38.33 -12.91
C ALA A 445 -46.35 -38.12 -14.29
N GLY A 446 -45.04 -37.83 -14.32
CA GLY A 446 -44.27 -37.67 -15.55
C GLY A 446 -44.18 -38.96 -16.37
N VAL A 447 -43.91 -40.10 -15.73
CA VAL A 447 -43.88 -41.43 -16.36
C VAL A 447 -45.27 -41.79 -16.90
N ARG A 448 -46.33 -41.58 -16.10
CA ARG A 448 -47.71 -41.83 -16.56
C ARG A 448 -48.04 -40.98 -17.79
N ARG A 449 -47.74 -39.68 -17.77
CA ARG A 449 -47.96 -38.77 -18.91
C ARG A 449 -47.19 -39.21 -20.16
N ALA A 450 -45.95 -39.70 -20.01
CA ALA A 450 -45.16 -40.22 -21.13
C ALA A 450 -45.80 -41.46 -21.76
N LEU A 451 -46.44 -42.30 -20.95
CA LEU A 451 -47.09 -43.54 -21.39
C LEU A 451 -48.56 -43.35 -21.84
N GLU A 452 -49.21 -42.24 -21.46
CA GLU A 452 -50.62 -41.94 -21.75
C GLU A 452 -51.01 -42.11 -23.24
N PRO A 453 -50.21 -41.65 -24.23
CA PRO A 453 -50.57 -41.82 -25.64
C PRO A 453 -50.65 -43.30 -26.07
N VAL A 454 -49.80 -44.15 -25.49
CA VAL A 454 -49.77 -45.60 -25.76
C VAL A 454 -50.95 -46.28 -25.06
N LEU A 455 -51.20 -45.93 -23.80
CA LEU A 455 -52.33 -46.46 -23.03
C LEU A 455 -53.68 -46.08 -23.67
N ALA A 456 -53.84 -44.84 -24.12
CA ALA A 456 -55.03 -44.38 -24.82
C ALA A 456 -55.24 -45.10 -26.17
N THR A 457 -54.18 -45.51 -26.85
CA THR A 457 -54.26 -46.29 -28.09
C THR A 457 -54.70 -47.72 -27.83
N LEU A 458 -54.16 -48.35 -26.78
CA LEU A 458 -54.57 -49.68 -26.33
C LEU A 458 -56.02 -49.70 -25.84
N GLN A 459 -56.46 -48.69 -25.09
CA GLN A 459 -57.86 -48.55 -24.65
C GLN A 459 -58.85 -48.44 -25.81
N ARG A 460 -58.42 -47.87 -26.94
CA ARG A 460 -59.21 -47.81 -28.18
C ARG A 460 -59.15 -49.11 -29.01
N GLY A 461 -58.56 -50.17 -28.47
CA GLY A 461 -58.46 -51.49 -29.11
C GLY A 461 -57.44 -51.57 -30.25
N ARG A 462 -56.50 -50.62 -30.35
CA ARG A 462 -55.46 -50.60 -31.39
C ARG A 462 -54.10 -50.96 -30.82
N ALA A 463 -53.30 -51.68 -31.60
CA ALA A 463 -51.91 -51.94 -31.26
C ALA A 463 -51.08 -50.65 -31.52
N PRO A 464 -50.32 -50.14 -30.53
CA PRO A 464 -49.41 -49.03 -30.74
C PRO A 464 -48.28 -49.44 -31.68
N THR A 465 -47.82 -48.51 -32.52
CA THR A 465 -46.69 -48.74 -33.41
C THR A 465 -45.38 -48.85 -32.63
N ALA A 466 -44.37 -49.51 -33.21
CA ALA A 466 -43.04 -49.62 -32.60
C ALA A 466 -42.40 -48.24 -32.33
N GLU A 467 -42.66 -47.25 -33.20
CA GLU A 467 -42.20 -45.87 -33.02
C GLU A 467 -42.89 -45.16 -31.85
N GLU A 468 -44.21 -45.31 -31.69
CA GLU A 468 -44.97 -44.73 -30.58
C GLU A 468 -44.52 -45.32 -29.23
N LEU A 469 -44.33 -46.64 -29.17
CA LEU A 469 -43.84 -47.33 -27.98
C LEU A 469 -42.41 -46.90 -27.63
N SER A 470 -41.50 -46.87 -28.61
CA SER A 470 -40.11 -46.45 -28.40
C SER A 470 -40.02 -44.99 -27.93
N ARG A 471 -40.84 -44.09 -28.50
CA ARG A 471 -40.92 -42.68 -28.10
C ARG A 471 -41.41 -42.53 -26.66
N ALA A 472 -42.48 -43.22 -26.27
CA ALA A 472 -43.02 -43.18 -24.93
C ALA A 472 -42.04 -43.72 -23.88
N LEU A 473 -41.38 -44.85 -24.16
CA LEU A 473 -40.36 -45.43 -23.29
C LEU A 473 -39.12 -44.55 -23.18
N SER A 474 -38.68 -43.93 -24.27
CA SER A 474 -37.57 -42.98 -24.26
C SER A 474 -37.86 -41.76 -23.39
N GLU A 475 -39.09 -41.24 -23.45
CA GLU A 475 -39.49 -40.10 -22.62
C GLU A 475 -39.64 -40.49 -21.14
N ALA A 476 -40.23 -41.65 -20.84
CA ALA A 476 -40.29 -42.17 -19.47
C ALA A 476 -38.88 -42.39 -18.88
N ARG A 477 -37.96 -42.97 -19.68
CA ARG A 477 -36.55 -43.12 -19.31
C ARG A 477 -35.89 -41.77 -19.04
N ARG A 478 -36.11 -40.75 -19.88
CA ARG A 478 -35.59 -39.39 -19.65
C ARG A 478 -36.12 -38.74 -18.39
N VAL A 479 -37.37 -39.02 -17.99
CA VAL A 479 -37.91 -38.55 -16.69
C VAL A 479 -37.13 -39.19 -15.55
N LEU A 480 -36.97 -40.52 -15.56
CA LEU A 480 -36.24 -41.24 -14.51
C LEU A 480 -34.76 -40.86 -14.43
N GLU A 481 -34.08 -40.75 -15.57
CA GLU A 481 -32.66 -40.34 -15.64
C GLU A 481 -32.44 -38.94 -15.09
N ARG A 482 -33.35 -37.99 -15.36
CA ARG A 482 -33.26 -36.63 -14.81
C ARG A 482 -33.37 -36.62 -13.29
N SER A 483 -34.33 -37.37 -12.75
CA SER A 483 -34.52 -37.48 -11.30
C SER A 483 -33.39 -38.21 -10.60
N ALA A 484 -32.82 -39.26 -11.23
CA ALA A 484 -31.66 -39.98 -10.72
C ALA A 484 -30.41 -39.09 -10.65
N ARG A 485 -30.10 -38.34 -11.73
CA ARG A 485 -28.97 -37.39 -11.74
C ARG A 485 -29.10 -36.29 -10.68
N ALA A 486 -30.32 -35.85 -10.39
CA ALA A 486 -30.58 -34.88 -9.33
C ALA A 486 -30.24 -35.42 -7.94
N LEU A 487 -30.40 -36.73 -7.72
CA LEU A 487 -30.03 -37.42 -6.47
C LEU A 487 -28.52 -37.64 -6.37
N GLU A 488 -27.85 -37.95 -7.49
CA GLU A 488 -26.38 -38.13 -7.54
C GLU A 488 -25.62 -36.81 -7.35
N GLY A 489 -26.14 -35.69 -7.86
CA GLY A 489 -25.55 -34.36 -7.69
C GLY A 489 -25.89 -33.65 -6.36
N SER A 490 -26.67 -34.29 -5.47
CA SER A 490 -27.05 -33.75 -4.15
C SER A 490 -26.47 -34.54 -2.97
N VAL A 491 -25.57 -35.49 -3.23
CA VAL A 491 -24.71 -36.11 -2.21
C VAL A 491 -23.51 -35.18 -1.96
N PRO A 492 -23.22 -34.76 -0.72
CA PRO A 492 -22.08 -33.91 -0.39
C PRO A 492 -20.72 -34.55 -0.68
#